data_AF-A0A7C5JEX1-F1
#
_entry.id   AF-A0A7C5JEX1-F1
#
_cell.length_a   1.000
_cell.length_b   1.000
_cell.length_c   1.000
_cell.angle_alpha   90.00
_cell.angle_beta   90.00
_cell.angle_gamma   90.00
#
_symmetry.space_group_name_H-M   'P 1'
#
loop_
_entity.id
_entity.type
_entity.pdbx_description
1 polymer ?
#
loop_
_entity_poly.entity_id
_entity_poly.type
_entity_poly.pdbx_seq_one_letter_code
_entity_poly.pdbx_strand_id
1 'polypeptide(L)' 'MLSALLALGALGILFGLLLGYAAIRYKVEGDPLVDKIDAILPQTQCGQCGYPGCRPYAEAIARG' A
#
# COMPACT_ATOMS: atom_id res chain seq x y z
N MET A 1 29.62 22.27 8.27
CA MET A 1 29.72 20.79 8.22
C MET A 1 28.86 20.16 9.29
N LEU A 2 29.17 20.33 10.59
CA LEU A 2 28.39 19.74 11.69
C LEU A 2 26.92 20.21 11.73
N SER A 3 26.67 21.50 11.47
CA SER A 3 25.30 22.05 11.39
C SER A 3 24.44 21.39 10.31
N ALA A 4 25.02 21.09 9.14
CA ALA A 4 24.31 20.43 8.05
C ALA A 4 23.96 18.98 8.39
N LEU A 5 24.90 18.25 9.02
CA LEU A 5 24.66 16.89 9.53
C LEU A 5 23.52 16.86 10.55
N LEU A 6 23.52 17.79 11.51
CA LEU A 6 22.47 17.88 12.52
C LEU A 6 21.11 18.26 11.92
N ALA A 7 21.09 19.22 11.00
CA ALA A 7 19.86 19.66 10.35
C ALA A 7 19.20 18.52 9.55
N LEU A 8 19.98 17.81 8.73
CA LEU A 8 19.46 16.69 7.92
C LEU A 8 19.05 15.50 8.80
N GLY A 9 19.83 15.18 9.84
CA GLY A 9 19.51 14.11 10.79
C GLY A 9 18.22 14.39 11.55
N ALA A 10 18.06 15.61 12.09
CA ALA A 10 16.85 16.01 12.80
C ALA A 10 15.62 15.97 11.90
N LEU A 11 15.75 16.43 10.66
CA LEU A 11 14.66 16.42 9.69
C LEU A 11 14.25 15.00 9.30
N GLY A 12 15.23 14.11 9.09
CA GLY A 12 14.98 12.69 8.79
C GLY A 12 14.26 11.98 9.94
N ILE A 13 14.69 12.21 11.18
CA ILE A 13 14.02 11.66 12.37
C ILE A 13 12.61 12.21 12.49
N LEU A 14 12.44 13.53 12.32
CA LEU A 14 11.13 14.18 12.42
C LEU A 14 10.14 13.59 11.41
N PHE A 15 10.49 13.58 10.12
CA PHE A 15 9.60 13.05 9.09
C PHE A 15 9.44 11.54 9.17
N GLY A 16 10.49 10.79 9.52
CA GLY A 16 10.41 9.35 9.70
C GLY A 16 9.42 8.96 10.80
N LEU A 17 9.47 9.63 11.94
CA LEU A 17 8.51 9.41 13.04
C LEU A 17 7.09 9.83 12.65
N LEU A 18 6.93 10.98 11.98
CA LEU A 18 5.61 11.48 11.56
C LEU A 18 4.94 10.54 10.56
N LEU A 19 5.66 10.15 9.49
CA LEU A 19 5.14 9.27 8.46
C LEU A 19 4.95 7.84 8.98
N GLY A 20 5.87 7.34 9.82
CA GLY A 20 5.74 6.03 10.45
C GLY A 20 4.52 5.94 11.36
N TYR A 21 4.29 6.97 12.19
CA TYR A 21 3.09 7.06 13.01
C TYR A 21 1.82 7.11 12.16
N ALA A 22 1.81 7.94 11.11
CA ALA A 22 0.68 8.04 10.20
C ALA A 22 0.37 6.71 9.50
N ALA A 23 1.40 5.96 9.07
CA ALA A 23 1.23 4.67 8.41
C ALA A 23 0.58 3.61 9.31
N ILE A 24 0.87 3.63 10.61
CA ILE A 24 0.26 2.70 11.58
C ILE A 24 -1.13 3.18 11.96
N ARG A 25 -1.29 4.48 12.25
CA ARG A 25 -2.55 5.04 12.75
C ARG A 25 -3.65 5.09 11.70
N TYR A 26 -3.30 5.32 10.44
CA TYR A 26 -4.23 5.44 9.31
C TYR A 26 -4.13 4.25 8.36
N LYS A 27 -3.69 3.08 8.85
CA LYS A 27 -3.72 1.85 8.06
C LYS A 27 -5.17 1.53 7.69
N VAL A 28 -5.50 1.66 6.41
CA VAL A 28 -6.81 1.28 5.88
C VAL A 28 -6.79 -0.23 5.66
N GLU A 29 -7.67 -0.94 6.36
CA GLU A 29 -7.91 -2.36 6.09
C GLU A 29 -8.71 -2.49 4.80
N GLY A 30 -8.27 -3.40 3.92
CA GLY A 30 -8.94 -3.67 2.64
C GLY A 30 -10.28 -4.37 2.84
N ASP A 31 -11.08 -4.46 1.78
CA ASP A 31 -12.30 -5.26 1.79
C ASP A 31 -11.92 -6.76 1.91
N PRO A 32 -12.35 -7.45 2.98
CA PRO A 32 -12.00 -8.85 3.21
C PRO A 32 -12.53 -9.80 2.13
N LEU A 33 -13.56 -9.41 1.37
CA LEU A 33 -14.03 -10.18 0.23
C LEU A 33 -13.06 -10.07 -0.95
N VAL A 34 -12.57 -8.85 -1.24
CA VAL A 34 -11.57 -8.60 -2.28
C VAL A 34 -10.30 -9.39 -1.98
N ASP A 35 -9.82 -9.37 -0.73
CA ASP A 35 -8.61 -10.10 -0.35
C ASP A 35 -8.78 -11.63 -0.51
N LYS A 36 -9.97 -12.18 -0.22
CA LYS A 36 -10.27 -13.60 -0.44
C LYS A 36 -10.31 -13.97 -1.93
N ILE A 37 -10.90 -13.11 -2.76
CA ILE A 37 -10.95 -13.32 -4.22
C ILE A 37 -9.55 -13.21 -4.81
N ASP A 38 -8.79 -12.17 -4.44
CA ASP A 38 -7.41 -11.97 -4.89
C ASP A 38 -6.53 -13.19 -4.54
N ALA A 39 -6.68 -13.75 -3.35
CA ALA A 39 -5.94 -14.93 -2.91
C ALA A 39 -6.17 -16.21 -3.74
N ILE A 40 -7.33 -16.35 -4.40
CA ILE A 40 -7.63 -17.51 -5.27
C ILE A 40 -7.31 -17.27 -6.75
N LEU A 41 -7.00 -16.03 -7.13
CA LEU A 41 -6.60 -15.69 -8.49
C LEU A 41 -5.18 -16.21 -8.79
N PRO A 42 -4.83 -16.44 -10.07
CA PRO A 42 -3.52 -16.98 -10.44
C PRO A 42 -2.34 -16.03 -10.17
N GLN A 43 -2.58 -14.77 -9.78
CA GLN A 43 -1.55 -13.75 -9.47
C GLN A 43 -0.52 -13.55 -10.60
N THR A 44 -0.87 -13.86 -11.84
CA THR A 44 0.02 -13.74 -13.01
C THR A 44 0.05 -12.33 -13.60
N GLN A 45 -0.87 -11.46 -13.19
CA GLN A 45 -1.00 -10.09 -13.70
C GLN A 45 -1.07 -10.03 -15.24
N CYS A 46 -1.69 -11.03 -15.88
CA CYS A 46 -1.66 -11.21 -17.33
C CYS A 46 -2.59 -10.28 -18.12
N GLY A 47 -3.52 -9.59 -17.46
CA GLY A 47 -4.45 -8.65 -18.10
C GLY A 47 -5.55 -9.26 -18.97
N GLN A 48 -5.67 -10.59 -19.06
CA GLN A 48 -6.66 -11.26 -19.91
C GLN A 48 -8.12 -11.00 -19.49
N CYS A 49 -8.35 -10.68 -18.22
CA CYS A 49 -9.66 -10.29 -17.70
C CYS A 49 -10.04 -8.82 -17.99
N GLY A 50 -9.18 -8.05 -18.69
CA GLY A 50 -9.43 -6.64 -19.00
C GLY A 50 -9.07 -5.66 -17.88
N TYR A 51 -8.46 -6.14 -16.79
CA TYR A 51 -8.01 -5.34 -15.65
C TYR A 51 -6.47 -5.26 -15.60
N PRO A 52 -5.89 -4.18 -15.03
CA PRO A 52 -4.43 -4.00 -14.96
C PRO A 52 -3.71 -4.97 -14.01
N GLY A 53 -4.45 -5.81 -13.27
CA GLY A 53 -3.90 -6.86 -12.41
C GLY A 53 -5.00 -7.68 -11.72
N CYS A 54 -4.60 -8.72 -10.97
CA CYS A 54 -5.53 -9.58 -10.23
C CYS A 54 -6.32 -8.84 -9.15
N ARG A 55 -5.70 -7.93 -8.38
CA ARG A 55 -6.39 -7.20 -7.32
C ARG A 55 -7.49 -6.25 -7.83
N PRO A 56 -7.26 -5.41 -8.85
CA PRO A 56 -8.34 -4.62 -9.47
C PRO A 56 -9.46 -5.49 -10.06
N TYR A 57 -9.13 -6.68 -10.57
CA TYR A 57 -10.15 -7.64 -11.02
C TYR A 57 -10.94 -8.22 -9.83
N ALA A 58 -10.28 -8.57 -8.74
CA ALA A 58 -10.92 -9.02 -7.51
C ALA A 58 -11.86 -7.95 -6.91
N GLU A 59 -11.46 -6.68 -6.96
CA GLU A 59 -12.31 -5.55 -6.58
C GLU A 59 -13.56 -5.42 -7.46
N ALA A 60 -13.42 -5.66 -8.77
CA ALA A 60 -14.56 -5.66 -9.67
C ALA A 60 -15.51 -6.84 -9.37
N ILE A 61 -14.97 -8.05 -9.20
CA ILE A 61 -15.78 -9.22 -8.82
C ILE A 61 -16.53 -8.97 -7.51
N ALA A 62 -15.89 -8.36 -6.51
CA ALA A 62 -16.52 -8.07 -5.22
C ALA A 62 -17.67 -7.04 -5.33
N ARG A 63 -17.65 -6.16 -6.35
CA ARG A 63 -18.67 -5.13 -6.58
C ARG A 63 -19.84 -5.60 -7.46
N GLY A 64 -19.73 -6.78 -8.09
CA GLY A 64 -20.73 -7.33 -9.03
C GLY A 64 -20.56 -6.83 -10.46
#